data_AF-A0A4Y2EG03-F1
#
_entry.id   AF-A0A4Y2EG03-F1
#
_cell.length_a   1.000
_cell.length_b   1.000
_cell.length_c   1.000
_cell.angle_alpha   90.00
_cell.angle_beta   90.00
_cell.angle_gamma   90.00
#
_symmetry.space_group_name_H-M   'P 1'
#
loop_
_entity.id
_entity.type
_entity.pdbx_description
1 polymer ?
#
loop_
_entity_poly.entity_id
_entity_poly.type
_entity_poly.pdbx_seq_one_letter_code
_entity_poly.pdbx_strand_id
1 'polypeptide(L)'
;MNTVCEGLEDLVNVKMDTTDKHVDASDSCVKRDTEDIKKLLEWFLSHDPFPVVEKIISIASGVAGDEKINCHNAREVGITSMTRIFGQTFNNITLKRVDKVLPLLTISSAIKVHDEKVPIDPVLLFQRTSITKFFEDELQTFFTNMN
;
A
#
# COMPACT_ATOMS: atom_id res chain seq x y z
N MET A 1 31.22 -4.31 12.09
CA MET A 1 30.06 -3.62 11.49
C MET A 1 29.12 -3.38 12.65
N ASN A 2 29.25 -2.22 13.29
CA ASN A 2 28.55 -1.92 14.54
C ASN A 2 27.05 -1.89 14.26
N THR A 3 26.34 -2.91 14.71
CA THR A 3 24.90 -2.94 14.57
C THR A 3 24.31 -2.04 15.64
N VAL A 4 23.22 -1.33 15.31
CA VAL A 4 22.45 -0.51 16.26
C VAL A 4 22.07 -1.32 17.51
N CYS A 5 21.93 -2.64 17.36
CA CYS A 5 21.69 -3.60 18.42
C CYS A 5 22.81 -3.64 19.47
N GLU A 6 24.09 -3.74 19.07
CA GLU A 6 25.24 -3.73 20.00
C GLU A 6 25.28 -2.44 20.84
N GLY A 7 25.00 -1.29 20.22
CA GLY A 7 24.94 -0.01 20.92
C GLY A 7 23.78 0.10 21.92
N LEU A 8 22.66 -0.58 21.64
CA LEU A 8 21.52 -0.67 22.56
C LEU A 8 21.80 -1.64 23.72
N GLU A 9 22.49 -2.75 23.47
CA GLU A 9 22.89 -3.72 24.49
C GLU A 9 23.84 -3.09 25.52
N ASP A 10 24.83 -2.33 25.05
CA ASP A 10 25.75 -1.59 25.91
C ASP A 10 25.02 -0.52 26.75
N LEU A 11 24.04 0.18 26.15
CA LEU A 11 23.26 1.21 26.84
C LEU A 11 22.44 0.63 28.01
N VAL A 12 21.86 -0.56 27.80
CA VAL A 12 20.98 -1.21 28.79
C VAL A 12 21.78 -2.15 29.70
N ASN A 13 23.08 -2.31 29.46
CA ASN A 13 23.99 -3.24 30.15
C ASN A 13 23.43 -4.68 30.18
N VAL A 14 22.73 -5.05 29.12
CA VAL A 14 22.19 -6.39 28.88
C VAL A 14 22.93 -6.92 27.67
N LYS A 15 23.80 -7.91 27.87
CA LYS A 15 24.45 -8.62 26.78
C LYS A 15 23.53 -9.71 26.27
N MET A 16 23.23 -9.67 24.98
CA MET A 16 22.42 -10.71 24.35
C MET A 16 23.34 -11.86 23.97
N ASP A 17 23.70 -12.70 24.94
CA ASP A 17 24.40 -13.95 24.65
C ASP A 17 23.53 -14.78 23.70
N THR A 18 24.12 -15.24 22.60
CA THR A 18 23.52 -16.02 21.50
C THR A 18 23.09 -17.42 21.96
N THR A 19 22.19 -17.50 22.94
CA THR A 19 21.52 -18.72 23.37
C THR A 19 20.02 -18.53 23.28
N ASP A 20 19.42 -19.16 22.27
CA ASP A 20 18.01 -19.57 22.13
C ASP A 20 16.88 -18.55 22.44
N LYS A 21 17.21 -17.29 22.71
CA LYS A 21 16.21 -16.23 23.02
C LYS A 21 15.90 -15.33 21.83
N HIS A 22 16.62 -15.49 20.72
CA HIS A 22 16.41 -14.78 19.47
C HIS A 22 16.52 -15.74 18.27
N VAL A 23 15.63 -16.74 18.21
CA VAL A 23 15.53 -17.68 17.08
C VAL A 23 15.41 -16.91 15.75
N ASP A 24 14.68 -15.79 15.75
CA ASP A 24 14.50 -14.92 14.59
C ASP A 24 15.78 -14.18 14.17
N ALA A 25 16.67 -13.86 15.11
CA ALA A 25 17.97 -13.25 14.80
C ALA A 25 19.09 -14.29 14.61
N SER A 26 18.77 -15.58 14.62
CA SER A 26 19.76 -16.61 14.35
C SER A 26 20.34 -16.46 12.94
N ASP A 27 21.62 -16.81 12.76
CA ASP A 27 22.28 -16.75 11.46
C ASP A 27 21.50 -17.47 10.35
N SER A 28 20.79 -18.55 10.71
CA SER A 28 19.96 -19.30 9.79
C SER A 28 18.73 -18.52 9.31
N CYS A 29 18.07 -17.78 10.20
CA CYS A 29 16.92 -16.94 9.88
C CYS A 29 17.36 -15.70 9.12
N VAL A 30 18.43 -15.03 9.56
CA VAL A 30 19.03 -13.89 8.86
C VAL A 30 19.44 -14.27 7.43
N LYS A 31 20.04 -15.44 7.25
CA LYS A 31 20.40 -15.95 5.91
C LYS A 31 19.16 -16.19 5.05
N ARG A 32 18.13 -16.82 5.59
CA ARG A 32 16.86 -17.08 4.87
C ARG A 32 16.17 -15.78 4.48
N ASP A 33 16.04 -14.84 5.41
CA ASP A 33 15.44 -13.53 5.16
C ASP A 33 16.22 -12.76 4.09
N THR A 34 17.55 -12.85 4.12
CA THR A 34 18.39 -12.25 3.07
C THR A 34 18.14 -12.89 1.71
N GLU A 35 17.99 -14.21 1.65
CA GLU A 35 17.64 -14.93 0.41
C GLU A 35 16.23 -14.57 -0.08
N ASP A 36 15.26 -14.44 0.82
CA ASP A 36 13.89 -14.08 0.47
C ASP A 36 13.75 -12.61 0.05
N ILE A 37 14.49 -11.69 0.69
CA ILE A 37 14.62 -10.29 0.25
C ILE A 37 15.19 -10.23 -1.17
N LYS A 38 16.20 -11.04 -1.51
CA LYS A 38 16.74 -11.09 -2.87
C LYS A 38 15.69 -11.55 -3.89
N LYS A 39 14.93 -12.60 -3.59
CA LYS A 39 13.83 -13.05 -4.46
C LYS A 39 12.78 -11.97 -4.65
N LEU A 40 12.42 -11.27 -3.58
CA LEU A 40 11.44 -10.17 -3.65
C LEU A 40 11.97 -8.99 -4.48
N LEU A 41 13.26 -8.66 -4.34
CA LEU A 41 13.92 -7.63 -5.15
C LEU A 41 13.97 -8.02 -6.62
N GLU A 42 14.38 -9.25 -6.94
CA GLU A 42 14.37 -9.78 -8.32
C GLU A 42 12.96 -9.74 -8.93
N TRP A 43 11.94 -10.05 -8.13
CA TRP A 43 10.55 -9.92 -8.54
C TRP A 43 10.16 -8.47 -8.82
N PHE A 44 10.49 -7.52 -7.94
CA PHE A 44 10.20 -6.10 -8.16
C PHE A 44 11.00 -5.46 -9.30
N LEU A 45 12.21 -5.96 -9.59
CA LEU A 45 12.99 -5.50 -10.73
C LEU A 45 12.36 -5.90 -12.07
N SER A 46 11.71 -7.06 -12.11
CA SER A 46 10.97 -7.53 -13.29
C SER A 46 9.53 -7.02 -13.33
N HIS A 47 8.95 -6.69 -12.17
CA HIS A 47 7.58 -6.21 -12.00
C HIS A 47 7.61 -4.94 -11.17
N ASP A 48 7.76 -3.79 -11.84
CA ASP A 48 7.74 -2.49 -11.17
C ASP A 48 6.48 -2.37 -10.29
N PRO A 49 6.60 -2.27 -8.96
CA PRO A 49 5.46 -2.17 -8.08
C PRO A 49 4.79 -0.78 -8.14
N PHE A 50 5.45 0.22 -8.71
CA PHE A 50 4.96 1.59 -8.84
C PHE A 50 5.16 2.11 -10.28
N PRO A 51 4.58 1.43 -11.29
CA PRO A 51 4.73 1.86 -12.66
C PRO A 51 4.11 3.24 -12.83
N VAL A 52 4.69 4.06 -13.70
CA VAL A 52 4.09 5.36 -14.05
C VAL A 52 2.80 5.09 -14.84
N VAL A 53 1.67 5.27 -14.18
CA VAL A 53 0.32 5.04 -14.72
C VAL A 53 -0.49 6.34 -14.70
N GLU A 54 -1.41 6.47 -15.65
CA GLU A 54 -2.29 7.65 -15.75
C GLU A 54 -3.22 7.78 -14.53
N LYS A 55 -3.63 6.64 -13.95
CA LYS A 55 -4.59 6.57 -12.85
C LYS A 55 -3.94 6.02 -11.60
N ILE A 56 -4.30 6.57 -10.44
CA ILE A 56 -3.87 6.03 -9.15
C ILE A 56 -4.67 4.77 -8.85
N ILE A 57 -4.00 3.70 -8.46
CA ILE A 57 -4.63 2.40 -8.19
C ILE A 57 -4.35 1.99 -6.75
N SER A 58 -5.38 1.48 -6.07
CA SER A 58 -5.23 0.87 -4.75
C SER A 58 -4.50 -0.45 -4.87
N ILE A 59 -3.33 -0.59 -4.22
CA ILE A 59 -2.59 -1.87 -4.18
C ILE A 59 -3.39 -2.96 -3.44
N ALA A 60 -4.14 -2.56 -2.40
CA ALA A 60 -4.90 -3.51 -1.58
C ALA A 60 -6.15 -4.07 -2.27
N SER A 61 -6.78 -3.28 -3.16
CA SER A 61 -8.06 -3.65 -3.78
C SER A 61 -8.04 -3.67 -5.30
N GLY A 62 -6.98 -3.22 -5.95
CA GLY A 62 -6.90 -3.04 -7.41
C GLY A 62 -7.82 -1.94 -7.97
N VAL A 63 -8.54 -1.21 -7.12
CA VAL A 63 -9.51 -0.19 -7.57
C VAL A 63 -8.78 1.07 -8.02
N ALA A 64 -9.08 1.52 -9.25
CA ALA A 64 -8.60 2.78 -9.79
C ALA A 64 -9.38 3.98 -9.22
N GLY A 65 -8.64 5.03 -8.87
CA GLY A 65 -9.17 6.33 -8.49
C GLY A 65 -9.87 7.03 -9.67
N ASP A 66 -10.89 7.82 -9.34
CA ASP A 66 -11.50 8.78 -10.26
C ASP A 66 -10.80 10.14 -10.17
N GLU A 67 -11.24 11.10 -10.99
CA GLU A 67 -10.71 12.47 -11.06
C GLU A 67 -10.83 13.24 -9.73
N LYS A 68 -11.66 12.77 -8.78
CA LYS A 68 -11.86 13.42 -7.49
C LYS A 68 -10.79 13.00 -6.48
N ILE A 69 -10.11 11.87 -6.71
CA ILE A 69 -9.07 11.39 -5.82
C ILE A 69 -7.83 12.28 -5.93
N ASN A 70 -7.42 12.83 -4.79
CA ASN A 70 -6.26 13.73 -4.70
C ASN A 70 -5.26 13.30 -3.63
N CYS A 71 -5.30 12.03 -3.18
CA CYS A 71 -4.42 11.53 -2.13
C CYS A 71 -2.92 11.60 -2.47
N HIS A 72 -2.56 11.53 -3.75
CA HIS A 72 -1.20 11.75 -4.24
C HIS A 72 -0.70 13.18 -3.95
N ASN A 73 -1.60 14.17 -3.93
CA ASN A 73 -1.29 15.58 -3.67
C ASN A 73 -1.51 15.96 -2.19
N ALA A 74 -1.56 14.97 -1.28
CA ALA A 74 -1.91 15.21 0.12
C ALA A 74 -1.00 16.26 0.79
N ARG A 75 0.29 16.26 0.44
CA ARG A 75 1.27 17.23 0.95
C ARG A 75 0.92 18.65 0.50
N GLU A 76 0.63 18.86 -0.77
CA GLU A 76 0.32 20.18 -1.33
C GLU A 76 -1.00 20.70 -0.76
N VAL A 77 -2.04 19.85 -0.73
CA VAL A 77 -3.34 20.18 -0.11
C VAL A 77 -3.16 20.54 1.36
N GLY A 78 -2.31 19.80 2.09
CA GLY A 78 -1.96 20.08 3.48
C GLY A 78 -1.27 21.43 3.66
N ILE A 79 -0.26 21.73 2.83
CA ILE A 79 0.44 23.02 2.86
C ILE A 79 -0.52 24.17 2.58
N THR A 80 -1.33 24.09 1.53
CA THR A 80 -2.35 25.10 1.21
C THR A 80 -3.32 25.31 2.37
N SER A 81 -3.78 24.22 2.99
CA SER A 81 -4.66 24.29 4.15
C SER A 81 -4.00 24.95 5.34
N MET A 82 -2.73 24.64 5.62
CA MET A 82 -1.95 25.23 6.70
C MET A 82 -1.69 26.72 6.46
N THR A 83 -1.36 27.12 5.24
CA THR A 83 -1.16 28.55 4.91
C THR A 83 -2.42 29.38 5.12
N ARG A 84 -3.60 28.79 4.90
CA ARG A 84 -4.88 29.47 5.16
C ARG A 84 -5.15 29.63 6.66
N ILE A 85 -4.71 28.68 7.48
CA ILE A 85 -4.88 28.71 8.94
C ILE A 85 -3.88 29.67 9.59
N PHE A 86 -2.69 29.81 9.01
CA PHE A 86 -1.63 30.63 9.56
C PHE A 86 -2.09 32.08 9.81
N GLY A 87 -1.85 32.59 11.02
CA GLY A 87 -2.25 33.93 11.43
C GLY A 87 -3.74 34.11 11.80
N GLN A 88 -4.57 33.08 11.68
CA GLN A 88 -5.97 33.14 12.13
C GLN A 88 -6.12 32.78 13.61
N THR A 89 -7.10 33.40 14.26
CA THR A 89 -7.55 32.96 15.59
C THR A 89 -8.47 31.75 15.47
N PHE A 90 -8.54 30.93 16.52
CA PHE A 90 -9.30 29.67 16.50
C PHE A 90 -10.78 29.84 16.10
N ASN A 91 -11.44 30.92 16.53
CA ASN A 91 -12.83 31.22 16.17
C ASN A 91 -13.06 31.48 14.67
N ASN A 92 -12.01 31.87 13.93
CA ASN A 92 -12.11 32.18 12.51
C ASN A 92 -11.74 30.98 11.62
N ILE A 93 -11.14 29.93 12.18
CA ILE A 93 -10.77 28.72 11.44
C ILE A 93 -12.04 27.96 11.06
N THR A 94 -12.26 27.78 9.76
CA THR A 94 -13.33 26.94 9.22
C THR A 94 -12.74 25.78 8.44
N LEU A 95 -13.04 24.54 8.85
CA LEU A 95 -12.60 23.32 8.17
C LEU A 95 -13.73 22.79 7.29
N LYS A 96 -13.58 22.86 5.97
CA LYS A 96 -14.57 22.33 5.03
C LYS A 96 -14.20 20.92 4.59
N ARG A 97 -15.21 20.11 4.27
CA ARG A 97 -14.98 18.76 3.71
C ARG A 97 -14.30 18.80 2.34
N VAL A 98 -14.54 19.86 1.55
CA VAL A 98 -13.92 20.05 0.23
C VAL A 98 -12.41 20.29 0.31
N ASP A 99 -11.92 20.78 1.45
CA ASP A 99 -10.50 21.02 1.69
C ASP A 99 -9.77 19.76 2.16
N LYS A 100 -10.50 18.67 2.45
CA LYS A 100 -9.90 17.41 2.86
C LYS A 100 -9.40 16.64 1.64
N VAL A 101 -8.28 15.98 1.84
CA VAL A 101 -7.78 14.97 0.91
C VAL A 101 -8.79 13.82 0.83
N LEU A 102 -9.13 13.41 -0.38
CA LEU A 102 -9.95 12.25 -0.69
C LEU A 102 -9.05 11.04 -0.92
N PRO A 103 -9.08 10.04 -0.01
CA PRO A 103 -8.33 8.79 -0.18
C PRO A 103 -9.05 7.85 -1.16
N LEU A 104 -8.30 6.92 -1.74
CA LEU A 104 -8.83 5.88 -2.62
C LEU A 104 -9.96 5.05 -1.98
N LEU A 105 -10.00 4.94 -0.66
CA LEU A 105 -11.08 4.27 0.08
C LEU A 105 -12.46 4.91 -0.16
N THR A 106 -12.52 6.17 -0.60
CA THR A 106 -13.79 6.84 -0.94
C THR A 106 -14.36 6.42 -2.29
N ILE A 107 -13.58 5.72 -3.12
CA ILE A 107 -14.08 5.17 -4.37
C ILE A 107 -15.08 4.06 -4.07
N SER A 108 -16.26 4.20 -4.67
CA SER A 108 -17.23 3.13 -4.70
C SER A 108 -16.75 2.05 -5.65
N SER A 109 -16.57 0.84 -5.14
CA SER A 109 -16.35 -0.36 -5.96
C SER A 109 -17.66 -0.86 -6.57
N ALA A 110 -18.55 0.02 -7.06
CA ALA A 110 -19.81 -0.36 -7.67
C ALA A 110 -19.79 -0.11 -9.18
N ILE A 111 -20.35 -1.06 -9.94
CA ILE A 111 -20.51 -0.95 -11.39
C ILE A 111 -21.98 -0.75 -11.74
N LYS A 112 -22.23 -0.24 -12.95
CA LYS A 112 -23.59 -0.05 -13.47
C LYS A 112 -23.98 -1.26 -14.31
N VAL A 113 -25.01 -2.00 -13.88
CA VAL A 113 -25.59 -3.16 -14.59
C VAL A 113 -27.06 -2.87 -14.83
N HIS A 114 -27.49 -2.79 -16.08
CA HIS A 114 -28.88 -2.46 -16.45
C HIS A 114 -29.44 -1.22 -15.72
N ASP A 115 -28.63 -0.16 -15.67
CA ASP A 115 -28.93 1.10 -14.96
C ASP A 115 -28.94 1.07 -13.43
N GLU A 116 -28.75 -0.10 -12.83
CA GLU A 116 -28.60 -0.25 -11.38
C GLU A 116 -27.13 -0.25 -10.96
N LYS A 117 -26.82 0.43 -9.85
CA LYS A 117 -25.49 0.35 -9.24
C LYS A 117 -25.40 -0.92 -8.40
N VAL A 118 -24.56 -1.86 -8.84
CA VAL A 118 -24.29 -3.11 -8.14
C VAL A 118 -22.94 -2.98 -7.45
N PRO A 119 -22.86 -3.13 -6.12
CA PRO A 119 -21.59 -3.14 -5.40
C PRO A 119 -20.80 -4.41 -5.75
N ILE A 120 -19.50 -4.23 -6.02
CA ILE A 120 -18.52 -5.30 -6.19
C ILE A 120 -17.60 -5.29 -4.98
N ASP A 121 -17.26 -6.48 -4.51
CA ASP A 121 -16.10 -6.72 -3.67
C ASP A 121 -14.92 -7.17 -4.58
N PRO A 122 -13.94 -6.29 -4.84
CA PRO A 122 -12.82 -6.61 -5.72
C PRO A 122 -11.98 -7.78 -5.22
N VAL A 123 -11.86 -7.94 -3.90
CA VAL A 123 -11.08 -9.01 -3.28
C VAL A 123 -11.79 -10.34 -3.48
N LEU A 124 -13.10 -10.37 -3.24
CA LEU A 124 -13.90 -11.58 -3.50
C LEU A 124 -13.88 -11.96 -4.98
N LEU A 125 -13.94 -10.97 -5.88
CA LEU A 125 -13.86 -11.21 -7.32
C LEU A 125 -12.50 -11.80 -7.70
N PHE A 126 -11.40 -11.24 -7.18
CA PHE A 126 -10.05 -11.77 -7.37
C PHE A 126 -9.90 -13.20 -6.83
N GLN A 127 -10.40 -13.48 -5.62
CA GLN A 127 -10.38 -14.82 -5.02
C GLN A 127 -11.13 -15.84 -5.87
N ARG A 128 -12.37 -15.52 -6.27
CA ARG A 128 -13.16 -16.39 -7.16
C ARG A 128 -12.45 -16.62 -8.48
N THR A 129 -11.97 -15.54 -9.10
CA THR A 129 -11.24 -15.64 -10.37
C THR A 129 -10.01 -16.51 -10.22
N SER A 130 -9.29 -16.45 -9.10
CA SER A 130 -8.09 -17.26 -8.84
C SER A 130 -8.39 -18.73 -8.61
N ILE A 131 -9.50 -19.06 -7.95
CA ILE A 131 -9.94 -20.45 -7.73
C ILE A 131 -10.47 -21.09 -9.02
N THR A 132 -11.10 -20.28 -9.89
CA THR A 132 -11.75 -20.80 -11.11
C THR A 132 -10.75 -21.06 -12.26
N LYS A 133 -9.47 -20.70 -12.10
CA LYS A 133 -8.46 -20.92 -13.16
C LYS A 133 -8.08 -22.38 -13.21
N PHE A 134 -8.31 -23.01 -14.36
CA PHE A 134 -7.87 -24.38 -14.58
C PHE A 134 -6.44 -24.47 -15.10
N PHE A 135 -5.87 -23.41 -15.69
CA PHE A 135 -4.46 -23.32 -16.08
C PHE A 135 -3.91 -21.90 -15.98
N GLU A 136 -2.62 -21.76 -15.68
CA GLU A 136 -1.89 -20.48 -15.55
C GLU A 136 -1.93 -19.66 -16.85
N ASP A 137 -2.02 -20.34 -18.01
CA ASP A 137 -2.11 -19.72 -19.34
C ASP A 137 -3.44 -18.96 -19.56
N GLU A 138 -4.55 -19.37 -18.92
CA GLU A 138 -5.84 -18.68 -19.05
C GLU A 138 -5.87 -17.36 -18.28
N LEU A 139 -4.99 -17.23 -17.28
CA LEU A 139 -4.94 -16.09 -16.37
C LEU A 139 -4.67 -14.79 -17.12
N GLN A 140 -3.68 -14.82 -18.01
CA GLN A 140 -3.34 -13.68 -18.86
C GLN A 140 -4.50 -13.36 -19.81
N THR A 141 -5.15 -14.37 -20.39
CA THR A 141 -6.32 -14.19 -21.27
C THR A 141 -7.49 -13.51 -20.56
N PHE A 142 -7.79 -13.88 -19.31
CA PHE A 142 -8.84 -13.24 -18.51
C PHE A 142 -8.59 -11.75 -18.27
N PHE A 143 -7.35 -11.36 -17.95
CA PHE A 143 -7.03 -9.95 -17.71
C PHE A 143 -6.87 -9.14 -19.00
N THR A 144 -6.49 -9.77 -20.11
CA THR A 144 -6.35 -9.10 -21.41
C THR A 144 -7.72 -8.80 -22.05
N ASN A 145 -8.73 -9.65 -21.79
CA ASN A 145 -10.09 -9.51 -22.31
C ASN A 145 -11.01 -8.59 -21.49
N MET A 146 -10.52 -7.97 -20.40
CA MET A 146 -11.27 -7.02 -19.58
C MET A 146 -11.07 -5.54 -19.97
N ASN A 147 -10.29 -5.25 -21.02
CA ASN A 147 -10.11 -3.89 -21.56
C ASN A 147 -11.11 -3.58 -22.68
#